data_AF-B4IZB3-F1
#
_entry.id   AF-B4IZB3-F1
#
_cell.length_a   1.000
_cell.length_b   1.000
_cell.length_c   1.000
_cell.angle_alpha   90.00
_cell.angle_beta   90.00
_cell.angle_gamma   90.00
#
_symmetry.space_group_name_H-M   'P 1'
#
loop_
_entity.id
_entity.type
_entity.pdbx_description
1 polymer ?
#
loop_
_entity_poly.entity_id
_entity_poly.type
_entity_poly.pdbx_seq_one_letter_code
_entity_poly.pdbx_strand_id
1 'polypeptide(L)'
;MFVDDETLNEADFSILFFNICRSVEVTGNEELLVAAALNLQDKYAEIAVHLLDRDQERVQPDRLMEYAKCVRCIYVLLRHNKLRGHQVCDIYEILAQQMLKISVANECLALYGYECLALMLALLHRERDQLVDAHEHEARSIRLAEELYVVCVREMGNLLPNLQHGKSLFCAIVVLLLGMQHSLTLNALTYDVLLQQLSDSTLAIKARSDTLYLSYVKEMYSHIRQLHACESIALPTYRIWKLLLQYKMVKTMPDCICLESKQLIEVLINRRTETYAHCLAVIHLHIFNDRTNLKCVPEALASHLQLVEEHVSAKDAWLLRLYVFSTSLQLLLDRLNVNRTEPVATKQQNCLLSLRHLIELVAPLRLEKHHFLHIARLLNRLSANAFTTAESLELDKFITQISAHKYRCEDDEDGVVSNNGVRAIRLKPQPPGPLAFWQTNVFSIL
;
A
#
# COMPACT_ATOMS: atom_id res chain seq x y z
N MET A 1 -31.90 -16.83 13.02
CA MET A 1 -31.77 -15.65 13.88
C MET A 1 -30.41 -15.05 13.60
N PHE A 2 -30.37 -13.90 12.91
CA PHE A 2 -29.12 -13.14 12.79
C PHE A 2 -28.67 -12.68 14.18
N VAL A 3 -27.41 -12.34 14.34
CA VAL A 3 -26.87 -11.83 15.61
C VAL A 3 -27.53 -10.48 15.94
N ASP A 4 -28.69 -10.53 16.59
CA ASP A 4 -29.46 -9.37 17.08
C ASP A 4 -29.15 -9.10 18.57
N ASP A 5 -28.03 -9.63 19.06
CA ASP A 5 -27.59 -9.40 20.43
C ASP A 5 -27.04 -7.98 20.55
N GLU A 6 -27.85 -7.14 21.23
CA GLU A 6 -27.60 -5.72 21.44
C GLU A 6 -26.44 -5.45 22.42
N THR A 7 -25.95 -6.47 23.12
CA THR A 7 -24.86 -6.35 24.10
C THR A 7 -23.48 -6.56 23.49
N LEU A 8 -23.40 -7.06 22.25
CA LEU A 8 -22.13 -7.34 21.60
C LEU A 8 -21.46 -6.05 21.12
N ASN A 9 -20.27 -5.80 21.67
CA ASN A 9 -19.33 -4.85 21.10
C ASN A 9 -18.86 -5.32 19.72
N GLU A 10 -18.16 -4.45 18.99
CA GLU A 10 -17.71 -4.74 17.62
C GLU A 10 -16.81 -5.97 17.50
N ALA A 11 -15.88 -6.15 18.45
CA ALA A 11 -14.95 -7.27 18.42
C ALA A 11 -15.69 -8.59 18.57
N ASP A 12 -16.62 -8.66 19.52
CA ASP A 12 -17.41 -9.85 19.80
C ASP A 12 -18.36 -10.16 18.63
N PHE A 13 -19.00 -9.13 18.07
CA PHE A 13 -19.85 -9.29 16.89
C PHE A 13 -19.08 -9.84 15.68
N SER A 14 -17.89 -9.30 15.42
CA SER A 14 -17.05 -9.72 14.30
C SER A 14 -16.58 -11.17 14.45
N ILE A 15 -16.15 -11.56 15.66
CA ILE A 15 -15.73 -12.93 15.97
C ILE A 15 -16.88 -13.91 15.82
N LEU A 16 -18.06 -13.57 16.36
CA LEU A 16 -19.24 -14.42 16.29
C LEU A 16 -19.66 -14.65 14.84
N PHE A 17 -19.73 -13.60 14.04
CA PHE A 17 -20.11 -13.72 12.64
C PHE A 17 -19.10 -14.54 11.83
N PHE A 18 -17.80 -14.33 12.05
CA PHE A 18 -16.76 -15.13 11.41
C PHE A 18 -16.91 -16.63 11.74
N ASN A 19 -17.19 -16.96 13.01
CA ASN A 19 -17.42 -18.33 13.44
C ASN A 19 -18.68 -18.93 12.80
N ILE A 20 -19.76 -18.15 12.64
CA ILE A 20 -20.97 -18.58 11.93
C ILE A 20 -20.64 -18.89 10.47
N CYS A 21 -19.92 -18.01 9.76
CA CYS A 21 -19.50 -18.24 8.38
C CYS A 21 -18.67 -19.52 8.24
N ARG A 22 -17.66 -19.69 9.10
CA ARG A 22 -16.82 -20.89 9.07
C ARG A 22 -17.61 -22.16 9.37
N SER A 23 -18.58 -22.09 10.29
CA SER A 23 -19.48 -23.21 10.57
C SER A 23 -20.31 -23.57 9.33
N VAL A 24 -20.86 -22.58 8.63
CA VAL A 24 -21.61 -22.77 7.39
C VAL A 24 -20.74 -23.39 6.30
N GLU A 25 -19.50 -22.93 6.13
CA GLU A 25 -18.54 -23.50 5.17
C GLU A 25 -18.21 -24.98 5.47
N VAL A 26 -18.05 -25.33 6.75
CA VAL A 26 -17.74 -26.71 7.16
C VAL A 26 -18.96 -27.62 7.06
N THR A 27 -20.16 -27.12 7.32
CA THR A 27 -21.40 -27.90 7.35
C THR A 27 -22.16 -27.93 6.03
N GLY A 28 -21.82 -27.03 5.09
CA GLY A 28 -22.55 -26.85 3.83
C GLY A 28 -23.92 -26.18 3.97
N ASN A 29 -24.25 -25.65 5.15
CA ASN A 29 -25.58 -25.10 5.46
C ASN A 29 -25.74 -23.65 4.97
N GLU A 30 -25.66 -23.43 3.65
CA GLU A 30 -25.73 -22.10 3.04
C GLU A 30 -27.10 -21.42 3.23
N GLU A 31 -28.16 -22.21 3.40
CA GLU A 31 -29.54 -21.73 3.62
C GLU A 31 -29.64 -20.79 4.83
N LEU A 32 -28.83 -21.00 5.86
CA LEU A 32 -28.79 -20.15 7.05
C LEU A 32 -28.41 -18.70 6.70
N LEU A 33 -27.46 -18.50 5.79
CA LEU A 33 -27.02 -17.17 5.37
C LEU A 33 -28.00 -16.53 4.38
N VAL A 34 -28.62 -17.33 3.52
CA VAL A 34 -29.67 -16.85 2.59
C VAL A 34 -30.90 -16.37 3.38
N ALA A 35 -31.38 -17.17 4.34
CA ALA A 35 -32.50 -16.79 5.19
C ALA A 35 -32.17 -15.55 6.04
N ALA A 36 -30.93 -15.44 6.52
CA ALA A 36 -30.45 -14.24 7.20
C ALA A 36 -30.50 -12.99 6.32
N ALA A 37 -30.06 -13.08 5.07
CA ALA A 37 -30.07 -11.97 4.12
C ALA A 37 -31.51 -11.49 3.82
N LEU A 38 -32.44 -12.42 3.59
CA LEU A 38 -33.86 -12.10 3.33
C LEU A 38 -34.51 -11.41 4.53
N ASN A 39 -34.38 -11.99 5.73
CA ASN A 39 -34.93 -11.38 6.95
C ASN A 39 -34.36 -9.97 7.22
N LEU A 40 -33.09 -9.75 6.86
CA LEU A 40 -32.45 -8.45 7.02
C LEU A 40 -32.97 -7.42 6.03
N GLN A 41 -33.31 -7.83 4.80
CA GLN A 41 -33.95 -6.98 3.80
C GLN A 41 -35.34 -6.55 4.26
N ASP A 42 -36.13 -7.47 4.82
CA ASP A 42 -37.45 -7.17 5.37
C ASP A 42 -37.35 -6.18 6.54
N LYS A 43 -36.45 -6.45 7.52
CA LYS A 43 -36.19 -5.55 8.65
C LYS A 43 -35.71 -4.17 8.17
N TYR A 44 -34.87 -4.13 7.13
CA TYR A 44 -34.43 -2.88 6.53
C TYR A 44 -35.61 -2.09 5.94
N ALA A 45 -36.49 -2.74 5.17
CA ALA A 45 -37.64 -2.11 4.54
C ALA A 45 -38.60 -1.50 5.58
N GLU A 46 -38.83 -2.18 6.71
CA GLU A 46 -39.61 -1.66 7.83
C GLU A 46 -38.99 -0.39 8.43
N ILE A 47 -37.68 -0.42 8.72
CA ILE A 47 -36.97 0.74 9.29
C ILE A 47 -36.91 1.91 8.30
N ALA A 48 -36.72 1.59 7.01
CA ALA A 48 -36.62 2.54 5.90
C ALA A 48 -37.86 3.42 5.76
N VAL A 49 -39.06 2.82 5.82
CA VAL A 49 -40.34 3.54 5.75
C VAL A 49 -40.43 4.60 6.85
N HIS A 50 -39.96 4.29 8.05
CA HIS A 50 -40.01 5.20 9.20
C HIS A 50 -38.94 6.30 9.19
N LEU A 51 -37.82 6.10 8.48
CA LEU A 51 -36.76 7.11 8.32
C LEU A 51 -37.04 8.09 7.16
N LEU A 52 -37.84 7.67 6.18
CA LEU A 52 -38.25 8.49 5.03
C LEU A 52 -39.50 9.34 5.31
N ASP A 53 -40.15 9.15 6.47
CA ASP A 53 -41.33 9.90 6.86
C ASP A 53 -40.98 11.38 7.10
N ARG A 54 -41.38 12.22 6.13
CA ARG A 54 -41.01 13.65 6.04
C ARG A 54 -41.71 14.52 7.07
N ASP A 55 -42.70 13.98 7.79
CA ASP A 55 -43.46 14.72 8.80
C ASP A 55 -42.75 14.77 10.17
N GLN A 56 -41.60 14.09 10.33
CA GLN A 56 -40.77 14.18 11.53
C GLN A 56 -39.59 15.14 11.32
N GLU A 57 -39.67 16.34 11.90
CA GLU A 57 -38.61 17.38 11.82
C GLU A 57 -37.24 16.93 12.39
N ARG A 58 -37.19 15.82 13.14
CA ARG A 58 -35.96 15.21 13.65
C ARG A 58 -36.07 13.68 13.68
N VAL A 59 -35.10 13.00 13.07
CA VAL A 59 -34.92 11.55 13.19
C VAL A 59 -34.70 11.21 14.67
N GLN A 60 -35.55 10.33 15.22
CA GLN A 60 -35.38 9.89 16.61
C GLN A 60 -34.06 9.09 16.77
N PRO A 61 -33.26 9.36 17.82
CA PRO A 61 -31.95 8.74 18.01
C PRO A 61 -32.02 7.21 18.12
N ASP A 62 -33.07 6.67 18.75
CA ASP A 62 -33.27 5.22 18.90
C ASP A 62 -33.50 4.52 17.55
N ARG A 63 -34.26 5.16 16.66
CA ARG A 63 -34.50 4.66 15.30
C ARG A 63 -33.24 4.70 14.44
N LEU A 64 -32.44 5.76 14.58
CA LEU A 64 -31.15 5.87 13.91
C LEU A 64 -30.17 4.78 14.40
N MET A 65 -30.24 4.42 15.69
CA MET A 65 -29.46 3.33 16.25
C MET A 65 -29.89 1.96 15.70
N GLU A 66 -31.20 1.70 15.61
CA GLU A 66 -31.74 0.47 15.02
C GLU A 66 -31.32 0.32 13.55
N TYR A 67 -31.40 1.42 12.80
CA TYR A 67 -30.89 1.48 11.43
C TYR A 67 -29.38 1.21 11.35
N ALA A 68 -28.59 1.82 12.24
CA ALA A 68 -27.15 1.61 12.28
C ALA A 68 -26.78 0.14 12.57
N LYS A 69 -27.55 -0.54 13.44
CA LYS A 69 -27.42 -1.98 13.70
C LYS A 69 -27.72 -2.79 12.44
N CYS A 70 -28.79 -2.47 11.73
CA CYS A 70 -29.12 -3.10 10.45
C CYS A 70 -27.98 -2.93 9.43
N VAL A 71 -27.42 -1.73 9.31
CA VAL A 71 -26.28 -1.44 8.43
C VAL A 71 -25.04 -2.24 8.81
N ARG A 72 -24.75 -2.43 10.10
CA ARG A 72 -23.65 -3.31 10.57
C ARG A 72 -23.84 -4.75 10.07
N CYS A 73 -25.05 -5.28 10.16
CA CYS A 73 -25.38 -6.62 9.67
C CYS A 73 -25.21 -6.74 8.15
N ILE A 74 -25.70 -5.75 7.40
CA ILE A 74 -25.58 -5.70 5.94
C ILE A 74 -24.11 -5.63 5.52
N TYR A 75 -23.34 -4.74 6.15
CA TYR A 75 -21.90 -4.58 5.93
C TYR A 75 -21.16 -5.90 6.05
N VAL A 76 -21.44 -6.66 7.10
CA VAL A 76 -20.76 -7.93 7.36
C VAL A 76 -21.16 -9.01 6.34
N LEU A 77 -22.41 -9.06 5.89
CA LEU A 77 -22.84 -9.93 4.80
C LEU A 77 -22.18 -9.55 3.46
N LEU A 78 -22.08 -8.26 3.14
CA LEU A 78 -21.40 -7.76 1.93
C LEU A 78 -19.93 -8.18 1.92
N ARG A 79 -19.22 -8.02 3.05
CA ARG A 79 -17.80 -8.39 3.15
C ARG A 79 -17.53 -9.87 2.91
N HIS A 80 -18.51 -10.73 3.20
CA HIS A 80 -18.40 -12.18 2.97
C HIS A 80 -19.06 -12.60 1.65
N ASN A 81 -19.39 -11.64 0.77
CA ASN A 81 -20.04 -11.87 -0.53
C ASN A 81 -21.36 -12.67 -0.41
N LYS A 82 -22.15 -12.40 0.63
CA LYS A 82 -23.41 -13.10 0.90
C LYS A 82 -24.66 -12.36 0.44
N LEU A 83 -24.49 -11.17 -0.15
CA LEU A 83 -25.56 -10.38 -0.76
C LEU A 83 -25.36 -10.24 -2.27
N ARG A 84 -26.48 -10.08 -2.98
CA ARG A 84 -26.54 -9.87 -4.44
C ARG A 84 -27.03 -8.47 -4.78
N GLY A 85 -26.73 -8.02 -5.99
CA GLY A 85 -27.06 -6.70 -6.50
C GLY A 85 -28.55 -6.37 -6.39
N HIS A 86 -29.44 -7.31 -6.76
CA HIS A 86 -30.89 -7.10 -6.65
C HIS A 86 -31.35 -6.84 -5.21
N GLN A 87 -30.73 -7.48 -4.20
CA GLN A 87 -31.05 -7.24 -2.79
C GLN A 87 -30.53 -5.87 -2.35
N VAL A 88 -29.38 -5.45 -2.86
CA VAL A 88 -28.77 -4.16 -2.53
C VAL A 88 -29.50 -2.99 -3.20
N CYS A 89 -30.07 -3.17 -4.39
CA CYS A 89 -30.83 -2.15 -5.11
C CYS A 89 -31.90 -1.48 -4.25
N ASP A 90 -32.56 -2.24 -3.39
CA ASP A 90 -33.66 -1.77 -2.55
C ASP A 90 -33.18 -1.07 -1.26
N ILE A 91 -31.87 -1.11 -0.98
CA ILE A 91 -31.29 -0.79 0.33
C ILE A 91 -30.33 0.42 0.28
N TYR A 92 -29.59 0.62 -0.81
CA TYR A 92 -28.48 1.58 -0.78
C TYR A 92 -28.90 3.05 -0.69
N GLU A 93 -30.13 3.40 -1.08
CA GLU A 93 -30.55 4.80 -1.26
C GLU A 93 -30.59 5.61 0.05
N ILE A 94 -31.17 5.05 1.11
CA ILE A 94 -31.25 5.75 2.40
C ILE A 94 -29.86 5.89 2.99
N LEU A 95 -29.03 4.85 2.85
CA LEU A 95 -27.64 4.91 3.31
C LEU A 95 -26.86 5.99 2.57
N ALA A 96 -27.06 6.12 1.25
CA ALA A 96 -26.49 7.20 0.46
C ALA A 96 -26.95 8.58 0.97
N GLN A 97 -28.24 8.76 1.28
CA GLN A 97 -28.74 10.02 1.85
C GLN A 97 -28.07 10.34 3.20
N GLN A 98 -27.93 9.35 4.08
CA GLN A 98 -27.31 9.53 5.39
C GLN A 98 -25.81 9.84 5.28
N MET A 99 -25.06 9.16 4.41
CA MET A 99 -23.61 9.32 4.31
C MET A 99 -23.18 10.54 3.48
N LEU A 100 -23.99 10.96 2.49
CA LEU A 100 -23.63 12.06 1.59
C LEU A 100 -24.18 13.42 2.02
N LYS A 101 -25.34 13.46 2.71
CA LYS A 101 -26.06 14.71 2.95
C LYS A 101 -26.19 15.10 4.42
N ILE A 102 -26.04 14.16 5.35
CA ILE A 102 -26.20 14.40 6.79
C ILE A 102 -24.83 14.26 7.46
N SER A 103 -24.48 15.19 8.35
CA SER A 103 -23.31 14.98 9.22
C SER A 103 -23.58 13.77 10.10
N VAL A 104 -22.82 12.69 9.90
CA VAL A 104 -23.05 11.42 10.59
C VAL A 104 -22.79 11.59 12.09
N ALA A 105 -23.86 11.81 12.86
CA ALA A 105 -23.78 11.97 14.32
C ALA A 105 -23.76 10.62 15.07
N ASN A 106 -24.13 9.53 14.40
CA ASN A 106 -24.17 8.19 14.98
C ASN A 106 -22.84 7.44 14.77
N GLU A 107 -22.22 6.99 15.86
CA GLU A 107 -20.90 6.33 15.84
C GLU A 107 -20.89 5.02 15.04
N CYS A 108 -21.96 4.21 15.12
CA CYS A 108 -22.06 2.96 14.35
C CYS A 108 -22.14 3.23 12.85
N LEU A 109 -22.90 4.25 12.44
CA LEU A 109 -22.93 4.68 11.03
C LEU A 109 -21.59 5.29 10.60
N ALA A 110 -20.90 6.03 11.45
CA ALA A 110 -19.59 6.58 11.15
C ALA A 110 -18.53 5.47 10.96
N LEU A 111 -18.69 4.34 11.65
CA LEU A 111 -17.81 3.18 11.60
C LEU A 111 -18.07 2.26 10.40
N TYR A 112 -19.33 1.96 10.08
CA TYR A 112 -19.66 0.99 9.01
C TYR A 112 -20.22 1.63 7.74
N GLY A 113 -20.89 2.79 7.85
CA GLY A 113 -21.77 3.30 6.81
C GLY A 113 -21.07 3.64 5.49
N TYR A 114 -19.92 4.32 5.53
CA TYR A 114 -19.19 4.70 4.32
C TYR A 114 -18.67 3.48 3.56
N GLU A 115 -18.00 2.56 4.26
CA GLU A 115 -17.48 1.33 3.65
C GLU A 115 -18.62 0.41 3.17
N CYS A 116 -19.71 0.31 3.94
CA CYS A 116 -20.89 -0.45 3.55
C CYS A 116 -21.50 0.09 2.25
N LEU A 117 -21.68 1.41 2.15
CA LEU A 117 -22.17 2.05 0.94
C LEU A 117 -21.21 1.85 -0.25
N ALA A 118 -19.89 1.94 -0.02
CA ALA A 118 -18.90 1.66 -1.06
C ALA A 118 -18.99 0.22 -1.57
N LEU A 119 -19.15 -0.76 -0.68
CA LEU A 119 -19.34 -2.17 -1.04
C LEU A 119 -20.64 -2.39 -1.83
N MET A 120 -21.73 -1.75 -1.42
CA MET A 120 -23.00 -1.78 -2.15
C MET A 120 -22.85 -1.25 -3.57
N LEU A 121 -22.26 -0.06 -3.73
CA LEU A 121 -22.08 0.58 -5.04
C LEU A 121 -21.14 -0.24 -5.94
N ALA A 122 -20.06 -0.79 -5.38
CA ALA A 122 -19.16 -1.69 -6.10
C ALA A 122 -19.87 -2.98 -6.55
N LEU A 123 -20.73 -3.56 -5.71
CA LEU A 123 -21.51 -4.74 -6.06
C LEU A 123 -22.52 -4.44 -7.18
N LEU A 124 -23.25 -3.33 -7.08
CA LEU A 124 -24.18 -2.88 -8.11
C LEU A 124 -23.49 -2.65 -9.44
N HIS A 125 -22.30 -2.03 -9.43
CA HIS A 125 -21.52 -1.83 -10.64
C HIS A 125 -21.05 -3.15 -11.25
N ARG A 126 -20.62 -4.10 -10.42
CA ARG A 126 -20.14 -5.43 -10.85
C ARG A 126 -21.27 -6.31 -11.41
N GLU A 127 -22.46 -6.25 -10.82
CA GLU A 127 -23.62 -7.08 -11.21
C GLU A 127 -24.61 -6.32 -12.11
N ARG A 128 -24.21 -5.18 -12.70
CA ARG A 128 -25.07 -4.27 -13.49
C ARG A 128 -25.90 -4.97 -14.56
N ASP A 129 -25.34 -5.96 -15.25
CA ASP A 129 -26.00 -6.68 -16.34
C ASP A 129 -27.14 -7.59 -15.86
N GLN A 130 -27.22 -7.83 -14.55
CA GLN A 130 -28.22 -8.70 -13.91
C GLN A 130 -29.36 -7.90 -13.27
N LEU A 131 -29.29 -6.56 -13.31
CA LEU A 131 -30.27 -5.67 -12.71
C LEU A 131 -31.38 -5.30 -13.71
N VAL A 132 -32.59 -5.14 -13.19
CA VAL A 132 -33.68 -4.46 -13.92
C VAL A 132 -33.26 -3.01 -14.13
N ASP A 133 -33.54 -2.42 -15.30
CA ASP A 133 -33.14 -1.05 -15.66
C ASP A 133 -31.62 -0.77 -15.51
N ALA A 134 -30.81 -1.74 -15.95
CA ALA A 134 -29.34 -1.75 -15.82
C ALA A 134 -28.65 -0.40 -16.11
N HIS A 135 -29.05 0.31 -17.16
CA HIS A 135 -28.45 1.60 -17.54
C HIS A 135 -28.72 2.71 -16.52
N GLU A 136 -29.92 2.79 -15.96
CA GLU A 136 -30.26 3.79 -14.95
C GLU A 136 -29.54 3.50 -13.63
N HIS A 137 -29.54 2.23 -13.22
CA HIS A 137 -28.81 1.79 -12.02
C HIS A 137 -27.30 1.98 -12.14
N GLU A 138 -26.72 1.71 -13.32
CA GLU A 138 -25.31 1.97 -13.58
C GLU A 138 -24.99 3.45 -13.49
N ALA A 139 -25.71 4.32 -14.21
CA ALA A 139 -25.47 5.76 -14.19
C ALA A 139 -25.61 6.34 -12.77
N ARG A 140 -26.61 5.88 -12.01
CA ARG A 140 -26.86 6.32 -10.65
C ARG A 140 -25.78 5.83 -9.67
N SER A 141 -25.38 4.56 -9.77
CA SER A 141 -24.33 3.99 -8.90
C SER A 141 -22.98 4.66 -9.14
N ILE A 142 -22.61 4.95 -10.39
CA ILE A 142 -21.40 5.71 -10.73
C ILE A 142 -21.46 7.11 -10.12
N ARG A 143 -22.55 7.85 -10.33
CA ARG A 143 -22.70 9.20 -9.77
C ARG A 143 -22.57 9.20 -8.24
N LEU A 144 -23.23 8.26 -7.56
CA LEU A 144 -23.15 8.16 -6.10
C LEU A 144 -21.77 7.73 -5.62
N ALA A 145 -21.06 6.89 -6.37
CA ALA A 145 -19.68 6.51 -6.06
C ALA A 145 -18.72 7.70 -6.19
N GLU A 146 -18.88 8.53 -7.21
CA GLU A 146 -18.13 9.78 -7.36
C GLU A 146 -18.39 10.74 -6.21
N GLU A 147 -19.66 10.96 -5.85
CA GLU A 147 -20.05 11.79 -4.71
C GLU A 147 -19.46 11.25 -3.40
N LEU A 148 -19.58 9.94 -3.15
CA LEU A 148 -19.04 9.28 -1.96
C LEU A 148 -17.53 9.39 -1.90
N TYR A 149 -16.84 9.16 -3.00
CA TYR A 149 -15.39 9.28 -3.10
C TYR A 149 -14.93 10.70 -2.72
N VAL A 150 -15.57 11.73 -3.27
CA VAL A 150 -15.23 13.14 -2.96
C VAL A 150 -15.48 13.46 -1.49
N VAL A 151 -16.61 13.03 -0.93
CA VAL A 151 -16.92 13.21 0.50
C VAL A 151 -15.86 12.51 1.35
N CYS A 152 -15.55 11.24 1.09
CA CYS A 152 -14.60 10.49 1.89
C CYS A 152 -13.19 11.10 1.88
N VAL A 153 -12.71 11.55 0.71
CA VAL A 153 -11.40 12.22 0.59
C VAL A 153 -11.39 13.52 1.40
N ARG A 154 -12.44 14.33 1.30
CA ARG A 154 -12.56 15.61 2.02
C ARG A 154 -12.58 15.40 3.53
N GLU A 155 -13.43 14.50 4.03
CA GLU A 155 -13.56 14.23 5.46
C GLU A 155 -12.26 13.65 6.04
N MET A 156 -11.60 12.76 5.31
CA MET A 156 -10.32 12.20 5.74
C MET A 156 -9.19 13.24 5.80
N GLY A 157 -9.21 14.23 4.91
CA GLY A 157 -8.24 15.34 4.93
C GLY A 157 -8.40 16.27 6.13
N ASN A 158 -9.60 16.33 6.73
CA ASN A 158 -9.95 17.22 7.85
C ASN A 158 -10.13 16.47 9.19
N LEU A 159 -9.85 15.16 9.21
CA LEU A 159 -10.22 14.32 10.34
C LEU A 159 -9.40 14.64 11.60
N LEU A 160 -10.11 14.92 12.69
CA LEU A 160 -9.59 14.77 14.07
C LEU A 160 -9.37 13.27 14.36
N PRO A 161 -8.61 12.89 15.42
CA PRO A 161 -8.10 11.52 15.60
C PRO A 161 -9.15 10.48 16.05
N ASN A 162 -10.31 10.40 15.39
CA ASN A 162 -11.26 9.31 15.49
C ASN A 162 -10.90 8.21 14.48
N LEU A 163 -10.22 7.16 14.96
CA LEU A 163 -9.75 6.07 14.10
C LEU A 163 -10.90 5.26 13.49
N GLN A 164 -12.02 5.08 14.20
CA GLN A 164 -13.16 4.29 13.70
C GLN A 164 -13.73 4.92 12.43
N HIS A 165 -13.97 6.23 12.50
CA HIS A 165 -14.46 6.98 11.35
C HIS A 165 -13.41 7.03 10.24
N GLY A 166 -12.15 7.28 10.58
CA GLY A 166 -11.03 7.27 9.63
C GLY A 166 -10.89 5.94 8.87
N LYS A 167 -11.04 4.81 9.57
CA LYS A 167 -11.03 3.46 8.97
C LYS A 167 -12.15 3.30 7.95
N SER A 168 -13.38 3.67 8.31
CA SER A 168 -14.54 3.55 7.40
C SER A 168 -14.33 4.33 6.11
N LEU A 169 -13.90 5.59 6.23
CA LEU A 169 -13.60 6.46 5.10
C LEU A 169 -12.46 5.88 4.24
N PHE A 170 -11.41 5.37 4.89
CA PHE A 170 -10.25 4.75 4.24
C PHE A 170 -10.64 3.55 3.41
N CYS A 171 -11.35 2.61 4.02
CA CYS A 171 -11.80 1.41 3.34
C CYS A 171 -12.79 1.76 2.22
N ALA A 172 -13.70 2.73 2.43
CA ALA A 172 -14.61 3.19 1.39
C ALA A 172 -13.89 3.69 0.13
N ILE A 173 -12.87 4.57 0.29
CA ILE A 173 -12.08 5.08 -0.85
C ILE A 173 -11.45 3.92 -1.62
N VAL A 174 -10.80 2.99 -0.92
CA VAL A 174 -10.08 1.89 -1.57
C VAL A 174 -11.04 0.88 -2.21
N VAL A 175 -12.15 0.55 -1.56
CA VAL A 175 -13.21 -0.33 -2.10
C VAL A 175 -13.79 0.25 -3.38
N LEU A 176 -14.10 1.55 -3.41
CA LEU A 176 -14.61 2.21 -4.61
C LEU A 176 -13.60 2.14 -5.76
N LEU A 177 -12.33 2.45 -5.50
CA LEU A 177 -11.27 2.38 -6.52
C LEU A 177 -11.08 0.96 -7.06
N LEU A 178 -11.16 -0.06 -6.20
CA LEU A 178 -11.02 -1.46 -6.59
C LEU A 178 -12.26 -2.00 -7.30
N GLY A 179 -13.46 -1.60 -6.89
CA GLY A 179 -14.73 -2.04 -7.43
C GLY A 179 -15.13 -1.34 -8.73
N MET A 180 -14.60 -0.12 -8.98
CA MET A 180 -15.00 0.75 -10.08
C MET A 180 -13.79 1.32 -10.83
N GLN A 181 -12.84 0.44 -11.15
CA GLN A 181 -11.49 0.77 -11.67
C GLN A 181 -11.47 1.65 -12.93
N HIS A 182 -12.54 1.64 -13.72
CA HIS A 182 -12.66 2.43 -14.95
C HIS A 182 -13.50 3.70 -14.78
N SER A 183 -14.24 3.81 -13.68
CA SER A 183 -15.09 4.97 -13.38
C SER A 183 -14.40 5.96 -12.45
N LEU A 184 -13.48 5.50 -11.60
CA LEU A 184 -12.79 6.33 -10.63
C LEU A 184 -11.28 6.30 -10.84
N THR A 185 -10.65 7.47 -10.81
CA THR A 185 -9.19 7.61 -10.95
C THR A 185 -8.54 7.98 -9.63
N LEU A 186 -7.52 7.22 -9.22
CA LEU A 186 -6.69 7.55 -8.07
C LEU A 186 -5.75 8.72 -8.40
N ASN A 187 -6.05 9.90 -7.87
CA ASN A 187 -5.18 11.07 -8.02
C ASN A 187 -4.08 11.10 -6.94
N ALA A 188 -3.04 11.92 -7.17
CA ALA A 188 -1.88 12.03 -6.27
C ALA A 188 -2.25 12.48 -4.85
N LEU A 189 -3.16 13.44 -4.71
CA LEU A 189 -3.56 13.98 -3.41
C LEU A 189 -4.28 12.93 -2.56
N THR A 190 -5.27 12.25 -3.13
CA THR A 190 -5.99 11.17 -2.46
C THR A 190 -5.04 10.06 -2.06
N TYR A 191 -4.14 9.65 -2.96
CA TYR A 191 -3.15 8.64 -2.66
C TYR A 191 -2.28 9.03 -1.48
N ASP A 192 -1.79 10.27 -1.46
CA ASP A 192 -0.95 10.77 -0.38
C ASP A 192 -1.68 10.83 0.97
N VAL A 193 -2.97 11.18 0.98
CA VAL A 193 -3.80 11.14 2.20
C VAL A 193 -3.90 9.72 2.74
N LEU A 194 -4.16 8.72 1.89
CA LEU A 194 -4.20 7.32 2.30
C LEU A 194 -2.85 6.87 2.90
N LEU A 195 -1.74 7.20 2.23
CA LEU A 195 -0.41 6.85 2.72
C LEU A 195 -0.07 7.57 4.03
N GLN A 196 -0.47 8.82 4.16
CA GLN A 196 -0.24 9.61 5.37
C GLN A 196 -0.92 8.98 6.58
N GLN A 197 -2.18 8.55 6.43
CA GLN A 197 -2.91 7.86 7.49
C GLN A 197 -2.15 6.61 7.98
N LEU A 198 -1.72 5.73 7.07
CA LEU A 198 -0.96 4.53 7.48
C LEU A 198 0.44 4.84 8.03
N SER A 199 1.02 5.98 7.65
CA SER A 199 2.35 6.39 8.12
C SER A 199 2.34 7.07 9.50
N ASP A 200 1.17 7.36 10.06
CA ASP A 200 1.04 8.05 11.33
C ASP A 200 1.54 7.20 12.51
N SER A 201 2.55 7.71 13.20
CA SER A 201 3.17 7.04 14.36
C SER A 201 2.21 6.90 15.54
N THR A 202 1.21 7.78 15.66
CA THR A 202 0.20 7.67 16.72
C THR A 202 -0.67 6.44 16.55
N LEU A 203 -0.97 6.04 15.31
CA LEU A 203 -1.70 4.80 15.01
C LEU A 203 -0.89 3.58 15.41
N ALA A 204 0.41 3.57 15.09
CA ALA A 204 1.30 2.48 15.47
C ALA A 204 1.38 2.32 17.00
N ILE A 205 1.45 3.42 17.75
CA ILE A 205 1.47 3.39 19.22
C ILE A 205 0.15 2.84 19.77
N LYS A 206 -1.00 3.31 19.29
CA LYS A 206 -2.31 2.84 19.76
C LYS A 206 -2.56 1.36 19.41
N ALA A 207 -2.18 0.93 18.21
CA ALA A 207 -2.30 -0.47 17.77
C ALA A 207 -1.44 -1.44 18.59
N ARG A 208 -0.41 -0.94 19.29
CA ARG A 208 0.38 -1.76 20.22
C ARG A 208 -0.37 -2.07 21.52
N SER A 209 -1.22 -1.15 21.96
CA SER A 209 -1.93 -1.26 23.25
C SER A 209 -3.36 -1.78 23.14
N ASP A 210 -3.98 -1.73 21.96
CA ASP A 210 -5.39 -2.02 21.76
C ASP A 210 -5.60 -2.98 20.57
N THR A 211 -6.24 -4.12 20.84
CA THR A 211 -6.52 -5.19 19.86
C THR A 211 -7.52 -4.77 18.79
N LEU A 212 -8.48 -3.90 19.12
CA LEU A 212 -9.44 -3.37 18.16
C LEU A 212 -8.75 -2.41 17.19
N TYR A 213 -7.93 -1.51 17.70
CA TYR A 213 -7.12 -0.59 16.87
C TYR A 213 -6.17 -1.38 15.95
N LEU A 214 -5.56 -2.45 16.47
CA LEU A 214 -4.75 -3.36 15.68
C LEU A 214 -5.55 -3.97 14.52
N SER A 215 -6.78 -4.40 14.76
CA SER A 215 -7.64 -4.98 13.72
C SER A 215 -7.94 -3.99 12.58
N TYR A 216 -8.22 -2.72 12.92
CA TYR A 216 -8.44 -1.66 11.94
C TYR A 216 -7.21 -1.38 11.10
N VAL A 217 -6.03 -1.30 11.74
CA VAL A 217 -4.78 -1.04 11.02
C VAL A 217 -4.48 -2.19 10.05
N LYS A 218 -4.63 -3.44 10.47
CA LYS A 218 -4.47 -4.61 9.59
C LYS A 218 -5.41 -4.57 8.40
N GLU A 219 -6.66 -4.15 8.63
CA GLU A 219 -7.65 -4.00 7.58
C GLU A 219 -7.27 -2.91 6.58
N MET A 220 -6.85 -1.74 7.04
CA MET A 220 -6.38 -0.65 6.16
C MET A 220 -5.15 -1.07 5.34
N TYR A 221 -4.19 -1.77 5.96
CA TYR A 221 -3.04 -2.35 5.24
C TYR A 221 -3.46 -3.40 4.22
N SER A 222 -4.44 -4.25 4.54
CA SER A 222 -5.00 -5.23 3.60
C SER A 222 -5.59 -4.54 2.35
N HIS A 223 -6.37 -3.47 2.55
CA HIS A 223 -6.94 -2.69 1.45
C HIS A 223 -5.85 -2.05 0.59
N ILE A 224 -4.81 -1.44 1.18
CA ILE A 224 -3.68 -0.89 0.41
C ILE A 224 -2.93 -1.97 -0.35
N ARG A 225 -2.72 -3.15 0.22
CA ARG A 225 -2.13 -4.26 -0.52
C ARG A 225 -2.98 -4.65 -1.73
N GLN A 226 -4.29 -4.72 -1.59
CA GLN A 226 -5.19 -5.01 -2.71
C GLN A 226 -5.12 -3.92 -3.79
N LEU A 227 -5.11 -2.64 -3.40
CA LEU A 227 -4.91 -1.51 -4.31
C LEU A 227 -3.61 -1.65 -5.11
N HIS A 228 -2.51 -2.02 -4.45
CA HIS A 228 -1.21 -2.19 -5.08
C HIS A 228 -1.10 -3.46 -5.95
N ALA A 229 -1.81 -4.53 -5.57
CA ALA A 229 -1.90 -5.76 -6.34
C ALA A 229 -2.74 -5.59 -7.63
N CYS A 230 -3.62 -4.59 -7.67
CA CYS A 230 -4.47 -4.28 -8.81
C CYS A 230 -3.67 -3.52 -9.88
N GLU A 231 -3.29 -4.19 -10.97
CA GLU A 231 -2.44 -3.64 -12.03
C GLU A 231 -3.13 -2.57 -12.89
N SER A 232 -4.46 -2.63 -13.01
CA SER A 232 -5.30 -1.69 -13.77
C SER A 232 -5.37 -0.29 -13.17
N ILE A 233 -5.14 -0.15 -11.85
CA ILE A 233 -5.10 1.15 -11.19
C ILE A 233 -3.69 1.73 -11.32
N ALA A 234 -3.53 2.85 -12.03
CA ALA A 234 -2.25 3.53 -12.10
C ALA A 234 -1.92 4.20 -10.75
N LEU A 235 -0.71 3.97 -10.23
CA LEU A 235 -0.24 4.64 -9.02
C LEU A 235 0.29 6.04 -9.38
N PRO A 236 -0.23 7.11 -8.77
CA PRO A 236 0.09 8.47 -9.21
C PRO A 236 1.47 8.96 -8.74
N THR A 237 2.03 8.37 -7.69
CA THR A 237 3.33 8.76 -7.14
C THR A 237 4.07 7.56 -6.54
N TYR A 238 5.38 7.71 -6.32
CA TYR A 238 6.21 6.71 -5.62
C TYR A 238 6.25 6.88 -4.10
N ARG A 239 5.39 7.72 -3.51
CA ARG A 239 5.43 8.10 -2.07
C ARG A 239 5.18 6.93 -1.11
N ILE A 240 4.77 5.77 -1.61
CA ILE A 240 4.67 4.49 -0.88
C ILE A 240 5.97 4.11 -0.16
N TRP A 241 7.12 4.61 -0.63
CA TRP A 241 8.41 4.44 0.03
C TRP A 241 8.38 4.79 1.52
N LYS A 242 7.52 5.73 1.96
CA LYS A 242 7.36 6.09 3.38
C LYS A 242 6.83 4.95 4.24
N LEU A 243 5.96 4.10 3.69
CA LEU A 243 5.47 2.90 4.39
C LEU A 243 6.53 1.81 4.38
N LEU A 244 7.21 1.61 3.25
CA LEU A 244 8.28 0.61 3.14
C LEU A 244 9.46 0.95 4.06
N LEU A 245 9.73 2.25 4.28
CA LEU A 245 10.72 2.73 5.23
C LEU A 245 10.48 2.19 6.65
N GLN A 246 9.24 1.90 7.05
CA GLN A 246 8.93 1.40 8.39
C GLN A 246 9.44 -0.03 8.62
N TYR A 247 9.70 -0.78 7.54
CA TYR A 247 10.21 -2.15 7.63
C TYR A 247 11.66 -2.16 8.13
N LYS A 248 11.87 -2.70 9.33
CA LYS A 248 13.18 -2.92 9.99
C LYS A 248 14.05 -1.69 10.24
N MET A 249 13.70 -0.50 9.78
CA MET A 249 14.47 0.74 10.04
C MET A 249 14.09 1.40 11.37
N VAL A 250 12.81 1.36 11.77
CA VAL A 250 12.33 2.02 12.98
C VAL A 250 12.23 1.01 14.12
N LYS A 251 13.25 0.99 15.00
CA LYS A 251 13.35 0.04 16.13
C LYS A 251 12.16 0.05 17.10
N THR A 252 11.44 1.16 17.17
CA THR A 252 10.28 1.33 18.04
C THR A 252 8.96 0.90 17.38
N MET A 253 8.98 0.49 16.11
CA MET A 253 7.76 0.07 15.43
C MET A 253 7.24 -1.25 16.01
N PRO A 254 5.92 -1.38 16.20
CA PRO A 254 5.30 -2.64 16.60
C PRO A 254 5.55 -3.74 15.56
N ASP A 255 5.73 -4.98 16.02
CA ASP A 255 5.95 -6.14 15.15
C ASP A 255 4.84 -6.34 14.13
N CYS A 256 3.60 -5.98 14.46
CA CYS A 256 2.48 -6.05 13.54
C CYS A 256 2.66 -5.13 12.32
N ILE A 257 3.06 -3.87 12.51
CA ILE A 257 3.30 -2.93 11.40
C ILE A 257 4.47 -3.40 10.54
N CYS A 258 5.49 -3.97 11.17
CA CYS A 258 6.62 -4.59 10.47
C CYS A 258 6.15 -5.75 9.58
N LEU A 259 5.24 -6.60 10.07
CA LEU A 259 4.63 -7.69 9.28
C LEU A 259 3.77 -7.16 8.13
N GLU A 260 2.91 -6.17 8.37
CA GLU A 260 2.07 -5.59 7.32
C GLU A 260 2.92 -4.91 6.23
N SER A 261 4.02 -4.25 6.64
CA SER A 261 5.00 -3.66 5.72
C SER A 261 5.73 -4.73 4.90
N LYS A 262 6.12 -5.86 5.52
CA LYS A 262 6.70 -7.02 4.81
C LYS A 262 5.75 -7.51 3.72
N GLN A 263 4.48 -7.71 4.04
CA GLN A 263 3.48 -8.19 3.08
C GLN A 263 3.23 -7.18 1.95
N LEU A 264 3.29 -5.88 2.23
CA LEU A 264 3.20 -4.85 1.20
C LEU A 264 4.43 -4.87 0.27
N ILE A 265 5.63 -5.04 0.82
CA ILE A 265 6.86 -5.21 0.04
C ILE A 265 6.74 -6.41 -0.90
N GLU A 266 6.26 -7.55 -0.41
CA GLU A 266 6.03 -8.75 -1.21
C GLU A 266 5.09 -8.48 -2.39
N VAL A 267 3.95 -7.81 -2.15
CA VAL A 267 3.01 -7.43 -3.22
C VAL A 267 3.70 -6.54 -4.27
N LEU A 268 4.47 -5.55 -3.84
CA LEU A 268 5.16 -4.64 -4.76
C LEU A 268 6.24 -5.36 -5.57
N ILE A 269 7.02 -6.25 -4.94
CA ILE A 269 8.02 -7.05 -5.63
C ILE A 269 7.37 -7.90 -6.74
N ASN A 270 6.24 -8.54 -6.42
CA ASN A 270 5.55 -9.47 -7.32
C ASN A 270 4.74 -8.79 -8.43
N ARG A 271 4.13 -7.63 -8.15
CA ARG A 271 3.15 -6.99 -9.05
C ARG A 271 3.61 -5.66 -9.62
N ARG A 272 4.55 -4.97 -8.95
CA ARG A 272 4.95 -3.57 -9.24
C ARG A 272 6.46 -3.39 -9.05
N THR A 273 7.26 -4.27 -9.67
CA THR A 273 8.71 -4.36 -9.44
C THR A 273 9.44 -3.03 -9.69
N GLU A 274 9.04 -2.27 -10.71
CA GLU A 274 9.63 -0.96 -11.01
C GLU A 274 9.34 0.08 -9.90
N THR A 275 8.09 0.11 -9.39
CA THR A 275 7.72 0.94 -8.24
C THR A 275 8.54 0.56 -7.02
N TYR A 276 8.66 -0.74 -6.72
CA TYR A 276 9.49 -1.20 -5.61
C TYR A 276 10.95 -0.77 -5.76
N ALA A 277 11.54 -0.96 -6.94
CA ALA A 277 12.93 -0.61 -7.20
C ALA A 277 13.20 0.89 -7.00
N HIS A 278 12.31 1.74 -7.53
CA HIS A 278 12.38 3.18 -7.32
C HIS A 278 12.24 3.54 -5.84
N CYS A 279 11.28 2.96 -5.13
CA CYS A 279 11.09 3.22 -3.70
C CYS A 279 12.30 2.78 -2.86
N LEU A 280 12.90 1.62 -3.15
CA LEU A 280 14.10 1.16 -2.47
C LEU A 280 15.30 2.09 -2.74
N ALA A 281 15.44 2.59 -3.97
CA ALA A 281 16.44 3.60 -4.30
C ALA A 281 16.21 4.90 -3.49
N VAL A 282 14.98 5.39 -3.40
CA VAL A 282 14.64 6.58 -2.58
C VAL A 282 14.95 6.35 -1.10
N ILE A 283 14.57 5.20 -0.54
CA ILE A 283 14.89 4.79 0.84
C ILE A 283 16.41 4.81 1.06
N HIS A 284 17.16 4.24 0.12
CA HIS A 284 18.62 4.22 0.13
C HIS A 284 19.26 5.62 -0.01
N LEU A 285 18.55 6.62 -0.53
CA LEU A 285 19.05 7.99 -0.55
C LEU A 285 18.61 8.79 0.67
N HIS A 286 17.42 8.52 1.21
CA HIS A 286 16.86 9.27 2.32
C HIS A 286 17.58 8.96 3.64
N ILE A 287 17.81 7.68 3.92
CA ILE A 287 18.28 7.23 5.24
C ILE A 287 19.78 7.46 5.43
N PHE A 288 20.53 7.36 4.35
CA PHE A 288 21.99 7.48 4.39
C PHE A 288 22.50 8.93 4.32
N ASN A 289 21.59 9.91 4.26
CA ASN A 289 21.94 11.31 4.49
C ASN A 289 21.94 11.69 5.97
N ASP A 290 21.41 10.83 6.85
CA ASP A 290 21.31 11.08 8.28
C ASP A 290 22.46 10.40 9.04
N ARG A 291 23.36 11.21 9.63
CA ARG A 291 24.58 10.72 10.32
C ARG A 291 24.26 9.87 11.56
N THR A 292 23.03 9.93 12.06
CA THR A 292 22.60 9.34 13.33
C THR A 292 22.24 7.85 13.25
N ASN A 293 21.93 7.31 12.06
CA ASN A 293 21.33 5.99 11.89
C ASN A 293 22.23 4.90 11.26
N LEU A 294 23.55 5.12 11.19
CA LEU A 294 24.52 4.30 10.43
C LEU A 294 24.45 2.77 10.63
N LYS A 295 23.99 2.26 11.78
CA LYS A 295 23.89 0.81 12.04
C LYS A 295 22.59 0.16 11.55
N CYS A 296 21.46 0.87 11.59
CA CYS A 296 20.16 0.31 11.22
C CYS A 296 20.02 0.14 9.71
N VAL A 297 20.75 0.95 8.94
CA VAL A 297 20.56 1.02 7.48
C VAL A 297 21.05 -0.23 6.74
N PRO A 298 22.26 -0.76 7.02
CA PRO A 298 22.70 -2.02 6.41
C PRO A 298 21.80 -3.20 6.80
N GLU A 299 21.31 -3.24 8.04
CA GLU A 299 20.41 -4.32 8.52
C GLU A 299 19.08 -4.33 7.77
N ALA A 300 18.49 -3.16 7.57
CA ALA A 300 17.23 -3.05 6.86
C ALA A 300 17.43 -3.20 5.34
N LEU A 301 18.53 -2.72 4.75
CA LEU A 301 18.88 -3.04 3.36
C LEU A 301 19.03 -4.55 3.16
N ALA A 302 19.77 -5.23 4.03
CA ALA A 302 19.89 -6.68 4.01
C ALA A 302 18.52 -7.37 4.13
N SER A 303 17.64 -6.86 5.00
CA SER A 303 16.28 -7.38 5.15
C SER A 303 15.42 -7.21 3.89
N HIS A 304 15.52 -6.07 3.19
CA HIS A 304 14.86 -5.87 1.90
C HIS A 304 15.42 -6.79 0.80
N LEU A 305 16.75 -6.92 0.73
CA LEU A 305 17.42 -7.79 -0.23
C LEU A 305 17.11 -9.27 0.01
N GLN A 306 16.90 -9.68 1.26
CA GLN A 306 16.43 -11.02 1.61
C GLN A 306 15.02 -11.25 1.07
N LEU A 307 14.09 -10.30 1.22
CA LEU A 307 12.74 -10.43 0.66
C LEU A 307 12.77 -10.56 -0.87
N VAL A 308 13.67 -9.84 -1.54
CA VAL A 308 13.89 -10.02 -2.98
C VAL A 308 14.35 -11.45 -3.29
N GLU A 309 15.34 -11.98 -2.57
CA GLU A 309 15.80 -13.36 -2.78
C GLU A 309 14.72 -14.41 -2.46
N GLU A 310 13.80 -14.13 -1.53
CA GLU A 310 12.71 -15.03 -1.13
C GLU A 310 11.54 -15.06 -2.14
N HIS A 311 11.21 -13.93 -2.77
CA HIS A 311 9.95 -13.79 -3.51
C HIS A 311 10.09 -13.71 -5.04
N VAL A 312 11.30 -13.58 -5.59
CA VAL A 312 11.51 -13.57 -7.06
C VAL A 312 12.51 -14.61 -7.52
N SER A 313 12.55 -14.85 -8.84
CA SER A 313 13.54 -15.75 -9.42
C SER A 313 14.97 -15.24 -9.16
N ALA A 314 15.95 -16.14 -9.16
CA ALA A 314 17.36 -15.75 -9.00
C ALA A 314 17.80 -14.71 -10.05
N LYS A 315 17.25 -14.80 -11.27
CA LYS A 315 17.51 -13.84 -12.34
C LYS A 315 16.93 -12.45 -12.03
N ASP A 316 15.67 -12.41 -11.59
CA ASP A 316 15.01 -11.16 -11.20
C ASP A 316 15.72 -10.53 -10.01
N ALA A 317 16.11 -11.32 -9.01
CA ALA A 317 16.85 -10.83 -7.85
C ALA A 317 18.19 -10.19 -8.24
N TRP A 318 18.92 -10.83 -9.17
CA TRP A 318 20.17 -10.31 -9.71
C TRP A 318 19.96 -8.97 -10.42
N LEU A 319 18.98 -8.92 -11.34
CA LEU A 319 18.69 -7.73 -12.13
C LEU A 319 18.11 -6.59 -11.30
N LEU A 320 17.26 -6.90 -10.31
CA LEU A 320 16.66 -5.90 -9.44
C LEU A 320 17.71 -5.18 -8.59
N ARG A 321 18.73 -5.90 -8.10
CA ARG A 321 19.86 -5.28 -7.38
C ARG A 321 20.63 -4.29 -8.24
N LEU A 322 20.95 -4.70 -9.47
CA LEU A 322 21.61 -3.83 -10.44
C LEU A 322 20.73 -2.63 -10.81
N TYR A 323 19.43 -2.84 -11.00
CA TYR A 323 18.49 -1.78 -11.34
C TYR A 323 18.39 -0.75 -10.21
N VAL A 324 18.16 -1.20 -8.97
CA VAL A 324 18.13 -0.32 -7.78
C VAL A 324 19.43 0.47 -7.63
N PHE A 325 20.57 -0.16 -7.89
CA PHE A 325 21.87 0.51 -7.88
C PHE A 325 21.93 1.65 -8.91
N SER A 326 21.61 1.36 -10.17
CA SER A 326 21.61 2.35 -11.26
C SER A 326 20.60 3.47 -11.03
N THR A 327 19.37 3.14 -10.61
CA THR A 327 18.34 4.12 -10.26
C THR A 327 18.77 5.01 -9.10
N SER A 328 19.46 4.47 -8.10
CA SER A 328 19.97 5.28 -6.98
C SER A 328 21.02 6.30 -7.42
N LEU A 329 21.94 5.90 -8.30
CA LEU A 329 22.92 6.83 -8.89
C LEU A 329 22.25 7.89 -9.75
N GLN A 330 21.22 7.53 -10.53
CA GLN A 330 20.46 8.47 -11.35
C GLN A 330 19.70 9.48 -10.48
N LEU A 331 19.03 9.03 -9.42
CA LEU A 331 18.35 9.91 -8.47
C LEU A 331 19.33 10.86 -7.74
N LEU A 332 20.55 10.41 -7.44
CA LEU A 332 21.61 11.28 -6.91
C LEU A 332 22.03 12.36 -7.91
N LEU A 333 22.19 12.00 -9.18
CA LEU A 333 22.47 12.97 -10.25
C LEU A 333 21.37 14.02 -10.34
N ASP A 334 20.12 13.59 -10.35
CA ASP A 334 18.96 14.48 -10.48
C ASP A 334 18.89 15.43 -9.27
N ARG A 335 19.14 14.92 -8.06
CA ARG A 335 19.19 15.74 -6.84
C ARG A 335 20.30 16.79 -6.88
N LEU A 336 21.50 16.42 -7.32
CA LEU A 336 22.61 17.38 -7.46
C LEU A 336 22.29 18.45 -8.51
N ASN A 337 21.63 18.09 -9.60
CA ASN A 337 21.22 19.04 -10.64
C ASN A 337 20.20 20.07 -10.13
N VAL A 338 19.24 19.66 -9.29
CA VAL A 338 18.26 20.60 -8.68
C VAL A 338 18.96 21.56 -7.72
N ASN A 339 19.83 21.06 -6.86
CA ASN A 339 20.56 21.87 -5.87
C ASN A 339 21.48 22.94 -6.52
N ARG A 340 21.85 22.81 -7.80
CA ARG A 340 22.58 23.85 -8.55
C ARG A 340 21.81 25.16 -8.67
N THR A 341 20.49 25.09 -8.63
CA THR A 341 19.61 26.25 -8.85
C THR A 341 19.29 27.01 -7.56
N GLU A 342 19.63 26.44 -6.40
CA GLU A 342 19.39 27.05 -5.09
C GLU A 342 20.60 27.88 -4.61
N PRO A 343 20.40 29.03 -3.95
CA PRO A 343 21.49 29.86 -3.46
C PRO A 343 22.34 29.11 -2.41
N VAL A 344 23.66 29.23 -2.56
CA VAL A 344 24.75 28.56 -1.82
C VAL A 344 24.66 28.65 -0.28
N ALA A 345 23.82 29.54 0.26
CA ALA A 345 23.78 29.88 1.68
C ALA A 345 23.09 28.83 2.58
N THR A 346 22.32 27.87 2.05
CA THR A 346 21.34 27.13 2.88
C THR A 346 21.60 25.66 3.20
N LYS A 347 22.70 25.00 2.78
CA LYS A 347 23.04 23.64 3.32
C LYS A 347 24.48 23.18 3.02
N GLN A 348 25.32 23.08 4.05
CA GLN A 348 26.67 22.45 4.01
C GLN A 348 26.64 20.90 4.12
N GLN A 349 25.55 20.23 3.71
CA GLN A 349 25.42 18.79 3.89
C GLN A 349 25.90 18.05 2.63
N ASN A 350 26.90 17.18 2.80
CA ASN A 350 27.42 16.34 1.73
C ASN A 350 26.30 15.41 1.21
N CYS A 351 25.84 15.66 -0.02
CA CYS A 351 24.72 14.94 -0.64
C CYS A 351 25.10 13.54 -1.17
N LEU A 352 26.40 13.23 -1.19
CA LEU A 352 26.94 11.96 -1.71
C LEU A 352 27.29 10.94 -0.62
N LEU A 353 26.92 11.21 0.64
CA LEU A 353 27.16 10.26 1.74
C LEU A 353 26.51 8.88 1.52
N SER A 354 25.39 8.82 0.79
CA SER A 354 24.71 7.56 0.46
C SER A 354 25.50 6.64 -0.46
N LEU A 355 26.54 7.12 -1.15
CA LEU A 355 27.41 6.28 -1.99
C LEU A 355 28.07 5.15 -1.19
N ARG A 356 28.37 5.37 0.09
CA ARG A 356 29.09 4.41 0.97
C ARG A 356 28.45 3.03 1.04
N HIS A 357 27.14 2.96 0.85
CA HIS A 357 26.35 1.74 1.03
C HIS A 357 25.79 1.21 -0.28
N LEU A 358 25.83 2.01 -1.36
CA LEU A 358 25.36 1.57 -2.67
C LEU A 358 26.16 0.38 -3.19
N ILE A 359 27.44 0.27 -2.83
CA ILE A 359 28.28 -0.85 -3.23
C ILE A 359 27.70 -2.19 -2.74
N GLU A 360 26.98 -2.23 -1.62
CA GLU A 360 26.40 -3.46 -1.05
C GLU A 360 25.37 -4.12 -1.99
N LEU A 361 24.72 -3.34 -2.87
CA LEU A 361 23.78 -3.84 -3.86
C LEU A 361 24.46 -4.71 -4.93
N VAL A 362 25.65 -4.31 -5.36
CA VAL A 362 26.37 -4.92 -6.49
C VAL A 362 27.57 -5.75 -6.08
N ALA A 363 28.11 -5.57 -4.87
CA ALA A 363 29.27 -6.29 -4.37
C ALA A 363 29.18 -7.83 -4.48
N PRO A 364 28.01 -8.47 -4.31
CA PRO A 364 27.87 -9.92 -4.48
C PRO A 364 27.72 -10.37 -5.94
N LEU A 365 27.53 -9.45 -6.89
CA LEU A 365 27.24 -9.76 -8.30
C LEU A 365 28.54 -9.81 -9.10
N ARG A 366 28.61 -10.71 -10.07
CA ARG A 366 29.65 -10.67 -11.12
C ARG A 366 29.14 -9.82 -12.26
N LEU A 367 29.56 -8.56 -12.28
CA LEU A 367 29.21 -7.62 -13.35
C LEU A 367 30.07 -7.87 -14.58
N GLU A 368 29.56 -7.41 -15.73
CA GLU A 368 30.23 -7.54 -17.03
C GLU A 368 30.71 -6.18 -17.54
N LYS A 369 31.53 -6.18 -18.59
CA LYS A 369 32.10 -4.96 -19.18
C LYS A 369 31.05 -3.89 -19.51
N HIS A 370 29.91 -4.28 -20.06
CA HIS A 370 28.85 -3.34 -20.44
C HIS A 370 28.20 -2.70 -19.21
N HIS A 371 28.01 -3.46 -18.13
CA HIS A 371 27.56 -2.94 -16.84
C HIS A 371 28.53 -1.88 -16.29
N PHE A 372 29.84 -2.16 -16.28
CA PHE A 372 30.84 -1.19 -15.83
C PHE A 372 30.89 0.06 -16.70
N LEU A 373 30.70 -0.07 -18.02
CA LEU A 373 30.62 1.08 -18.92
C LEU A 373 29.45 1.99 -18.56
N HIS A 374 28.28 1.42 -18.26
CA HIS A 374 27.12 2.17 -17.81
C HIS A 374 27.40 2.89 -16.47
N ILE A 375 27.95 2.17 -15.49
CA ILE A 375 28.31 2.73 -14.17
C ILE A 375 29.31 3.88 -14.34
N ALA A 376 30.34 3.72 -15.17
CA ALA A 376 31.33 4.75 -15.43
C ALA A 376 30.71 6.02 -16.02
N ARG A 377 29.72 5.91 -16.92
CA ARG A 377 28.99 7.06 -17.45
C ARG A 377 28.24 7.82 -16.35
N LEU A 378 27.56 7.11 -15.44
CA LEU A 378 26.87 7.73 -14.31
C LEU A 378 27.85 8.41 -13.34
N LEU A 379 28.96 7.75 -13.02
CA LEU A 379 30.02 8.31 -12.16
C LEU A 379 30.69 9.55 -12.76
N ASN A 380 30.94 9.57 -14.07
CA ASN A 380 31.47 10.73 -14.76
C ASN A 380 30.50 11.92 -14.74
N ARG A 381 29.19 11.66 -14.83
CA ARG A 381 28.18 12.71 -14.65
C ARG A 381 28.13 13.21 -13.21
N LEU A 382 28.33 12.31 -12.23
CA LEU A 382 28.35 12.68 -10.80
C LEU A 382 29.59 13.54 -10.50
N SER A 383 30.76 13.19 -11.05
CA SER A 383 31.98 13.98 -10.86
C SER A 383 31.87 15.37 -11.47
N ALA A 384 31.27 15.50 -12.65
CA ALA A 384 30.97 16.79 -13.26
C ALA A 384 29.98 17.64 -12.45
N ASN A 385 29.26 17.01 -11.50
CA ASN A 385 28.23 17.63 -10.67
C ASN A 385 28.60 17.78 -9.18
N ALA A 386 29.72 17.23 -8.74
CA ALA A 386 30.21 17.37 -7.38
C ALA A 386 30.82 18.76 -7.18
N PHE A 387 30.41 19.48 -6.14
CA PHE A 387 30.80 20.88 -5.92
C PHE A 387 31.74 21.07 -4.75
N THR A 388 31.50 20.34 -3.67
CA THR A 388 32.30 20.47 -2.45
C THR A 388 33.48 19.50 -2.48
N THR A 389 34.55 19.88 -1.76
CA THR A 389 35.69 18.98 -1.53
C THR A 389 35.27 17.69 -0.82
N ALA A 390 34.28 17.79 0.08
CA ALA A 390 33.70 16.64 0.78
C ALA A 390 32.96 15.68 -0.17
N GLU A 391 32.18 16.20 -1.11
CA GLU A 391 31.51 15.39 -2.14
C GLU A 391 32.51 14.72 -3.07
N SER A 392 33.52 15.46 -3.52
CA SER A 392 34.58 14.95 -4.40
C SER A 392 35.33 13.79 -3.73
N LEU A 393 35.69 13.95 -2.45
CA LEU A 393 36.40 12.93 -1.67
C LEU A 393 35.55 11.68 -1.41
N GLU A 394 34.24 11.82 -1.21
CA GLU A 394 33.35 10.65 -1.11
C GLU A 394 33.15 9.95 -2.45
N LEU A 395 33.08 10.71 -3.55
CA LEU A 395 33.00 10.15 -4.89
C LEU A 395 34.28 9.37 -5.26
N ASP A 396 35.46 9.91 -4.97
CA ASP A 396 36.75 9.25 -5.24
C ASP A 396 36.88 7.92 -4.48
N LYS A 397 36.45 7.89 -3.21
CA LYS A 397 36.37 6.65 -2.42
C LYS A 397 35.45 5.64 -3.09
N PHE A 398 34.28 6.07 -3.55
CA PHE A 398 33.32 5.18 -4.20
C PHE A 398 33.83 4.66 -5.56
N ILE A 399 34.47 5.51 -6.36
CA ILE A 399 35.15 5.11 -7.61
C ILE A 399 36.22 4.06 -7.32
N THR A 400 37.00 4.24 -6.24
CA THR A 400 38.00 3.26 -5.81
C THR A 400 37.36 1.91 -5.46
N GLN A 401 36.22 1.92 -4.76
CA GLN A 401 35.47 0.69 -4.43
C GLN A 401 34.93 -0.02 -5.68
N ILE A 402 34.35 0.72 -6.63
CA ILE A 402 33.86 0.18 -7.90
C ILE A 402 35.00 -0.38 -8.74
N SER A 403 36.14 0.31 -8.79
CA SER A 403 37.34 -0.16 -9.50
C SER A 403 37.87 -1.45 -8.87
N ALA A 404 37.94 -1.53 -7.54
CA ALA A 404 38.33 -2.75 -6.83
C ALA A 404 37.33 -3.90 -7.02
N HIS A 405 36.04 -3.59 -7.22
CA HIS A 405 35.04 -4.59 -7.56
C HIS A 405 35.16 -5.07 -9.02
N LYS A 406 35.50 -4.17 -9.95
CA LYS A 406 35.80 -4.50 -11.34
C LYS A 406 36.94 -5.51 -11.45
N TYR A 407 38.08 -5.24 -10.83
CA TYR A 407 39.22 -6.18 -10.84
C TYR A 407 38.84 -7.52 -10.23
N ARG A 408 38.06 -7.54 -9.14
CA ARG A 408 37.53 -8.79 -8.57
C ARG A 408 36.62 -9.57 -9.52
N CYS A 409 35.84 -8.90 -10.37
CA CYS A 409 35.02 -9.57 -11.38
C CYS A 409 35.90 -10.20 -12.48
N GLU A 410 36.95 -9.50 -12.91
CA GLU A 410 37.94 -9.97 -13.90
C GLU A 410 38.72 -11.19 -13.35
N ASP A 411 39.22 -11.13 -12.11
CA ASP A 411 39.95 -12.22 -11.46
C ASP A 411 39.09 -13.49 -11.22
N ASP A 412 37.78 -13.34 -11.00
CA ASP A 412 36.82 -14.45 -10.85
C ASP A 412 36.43 -15.07 -12.21
N GLU A 413 36.72 -14.41 -13.34
CA GLU A 413 36.66 -15.03 -14.67
C GLU A 413 37.81 -16.02 -14.88
N ASP A 414 39.00 -15.64 -14.38
CA ASP A 414 40.26 -16.36 -14.59
C ASP A 414 40.48 -17.51 -13.58
N GLY A 415 39.55 -17.71 -12.62
CA GLY A 415 39.56 -18.86 -11.72
C GLY A 415 40.76 -18.92 -10.77
N VAL A 416 41.33 -17.76 -10.41
CA VAL A 416 42.55 -17.69 -9.62
C VAL A 416 42.28 -18.15 -8.18
N VAL A 417 42.78 -19.34 -7.84
CA VAL A 417 42.78 -19.86 -6.47
C VAL A 417 43.78 -19.05 -5.65
N SER A 418 43.29 -18.38 -4.60
CA SER A 418 44.14 -17.69 -3.62
C SER A 418 45.15 -18.67 -2.98
N ASN A 419 46.40 -18.22 -2.84
CA ASN A 419 47.53 -18.95 -2.24
C ASN A 419 47.28 -19.49 -0.81
N ASN A 420 46.18 -19.11 -0.14
CA ASN A 420 45.88 -19.49 1.23
C ASN A 420 44.74 -20.52 1.38
N GLY A 421 44.25 -21.13 0.30
CA GLY A 421 43.23 -22.19 0.38
C GLY A 421 41.83 -21.76 0.88
N VAL A 422 41.65 -20.48 1.23
CA VAL A 422 40.35 -19.89 1.51
C VAL A 422 39.71 -19.53 0.16
N ARG A 423 38.68 -20.28 -0.25
CA ARG A 423 37.83 -19.88 -1.39
C ARG A 423 37.27 -18.50 -1.10
N ALA A 424 37.68 -17.49 -1.86
CA ALA A 424 36.98 -16.23 -1.91
C ALA A 424 35.50 -16.51 -2.24
N ILE A 425 34.58 -15.74 -1.65
CA ILE A 425 33.15 -15.84 -1.97
C ILE A 425 33.03 -15.57 -3.48
N ARG A 426 32.69 -16.61 -4.25
CA ARG A 426 32.53 -16.52 -5.71
C ARG A 426 31.42 -15.53 -6.02
N LEU A 427 31.68 -14.60 -6.93
CA LEU A 427 30.68 -13.60 -7.32
C LEU A 427 29.54 -14.28 -8.07
N LYS A 428 28.30 -13.82 -7.88
CA LYS A 428 27.12 -14.41 -8.51
C LYS A 428 27.03 -13.96 -9.98
N PRO A 429 27.27 -14.85 -10.98
CA PRO A 429 27.02 -14.49 -12.38
C PRO A 429 25.53 -14.22 -12.60
N GLN A 430 25.22 -13.44 -13.64
CA GLN A 430 23.84 -13.27 -14.06
C GLN A 430 23.24 -14.63 -14.43
N PRO A 431 22.13 -15.07 -13.80
CA PRO A 431 21.52 -16.33 -14.15
C PRO A 431 20.97 -16.33 -15.58
N PRO A 432 21.11 -17.45 -16.33
CA PRO A 432 20.55 -17.57 -17.68
C PRO A 432 19.01 -17.59 -17.63
N GLY A 433 18.38 -17.19 -18.73
CA GLY A 433 16.92 -17.28 -18.90
C GLY A 433 16.33 -16.16 -19.75
N PRO A 434 15.03 -16.21 -20.08
CA PRO A 434 14.33 -15.12 -20.77
C PRO A 434 14.23 -13.87 -19.89
N LEU A 435 14.15 -12.69 -20.50
CA LEU A 435 13.85 -11.45 -19.77
C LEU A 435 12.35 -11.36 -19.51
N ALA A 436 11.97 -10.99 -18.30
CA ALA A 436 10.60 -10.62 -17.96
C ALA A 436 10.20 -9.30 -18.66
N PHE A 437 8.91 -9.01 -18.71
CA PHE A 437 8.37 -7.80 -19.34
C PHE A 437 8.99 -6.51 -18.77
N TRP A 438 9.01 -6.37 -17.44
CA TRP A 438 9.62 -5.21 -16.77
C TRP A 438 11.12 -5.08 -17.08
N GLN A 439 11.83 -6.21 -17.22
CA GLN A 439 13.25 -6.21 -17.57
C GLN A 439 13.48 -5.71 -18.99
N THR A 440 12.58 -6.05 -19.91
CA THR A 440 12.66 -5.59 -21.30
C THR A 440 12.46 -4.07 -21.38
N ASN A 441 11.55 -3.53 -20.58
CA ASN A 441 11.31 -2.08 -20.52
C ASN A 441 12.48 -1.33 -19.89
N VAL A 442 13.05 -1.87 -18.81
CA VAL A 442 14.12 -1.22 -18.04
C VAL A 442 15.48 -1.33 -18.70
N PHE A 443 15.83 -2.52 -19.19
CA PHE A 443 17.17 -2.82 -19.73
C PHE A 443 17.26 -2.67 -21.25
N SER A 444 16.19 -2.27 -21.94
CA SER A 444 16.32 -1.81 -23.34
C SER A 444 17.01 -0.44 -23.46
N ILE A 445 17.10 0.30 -22.35
CA ILE A 445 17.68 1.65 -22.26
C ILE A 445 19.10 1.63 -21.68
N LEU A 446 19.49 0.54 -21.01
CA LEU A 446 20.80 0.33 -20.37
C LEU A 446 21.79 -0.34 -21.32
#